data_AF-A0A1A8U3A7-F1
#
_entry.id   AF-A0A1A8U3A7-F1
#
_cell.length_a   1.000
_cell.length_b   1.000
_cell.length_c   1.000
_cell.angle_alpha   90.00
_cell.angle_beta   90.00
_cell.angle_gamma   90.00
#
_symmetry.space_group_name_H-M   'P 1'
#
loop_
_entity.id
_entity.type
_entity.pdbx_description
1 polymer ?
#
loop_
_entity_poly.entity_id
_entity_poly.type
_entity_poly.pdbx_seq_one_letter_code
_entity_poly.pdbx_strand_id
1 'polypeptide(L)'
;MDALQKRMIQEDTVQYKLFLVQSNGLSSQQTEERLKCLTEEILAKLAPLLVQYIWQHQPFSLRFHSEKGNIPAHIGGSSQFGDNVEDEWFIVYLLKQITEVFPELAARVEDNDGEFILIEAADYLPKWLNPDTSENRVFLYKGELHILPCPSKLSPVGFPVDVVPSVAEAIELLSTHPDSCQASPKICSALNKRIKGYPEKIQSNLHRAHCFIPAGVATVLAQRPDLVAPAVSAFYLRDPVDLQACRSFKTFPPDTRILTLVTFTRCLYAQLQQQDFIPDRRSGFSLPPRSHPQYKAYELGMKLAHGFEILCSKCRLPSSEPNAPVSCNPQWKGFLESLKKNDYFQGELEGSVRFKERLRSAEIFFKYSVVSKSSPLSPGEEVVEVLHSSPPFDLEELKKQQSQLPQEDSDSWLDVT
;
A
#
# COMPACT_ATOMS: atom_id res chain seq x y z
N MET A 1 -6.01 20.91 -32.98
CA MET A 1 -6.27 19.51 -32.58
C MET A 1 -5.05 19.05 -31.80
N ASP A 2 -5.04 19.25 -30.49
CA ASP A 2 -4.14 18.57 -29.54
C ASP A 2 -4.57 18.87 -28.08
N ALA A 3 -5.88 18.89 -27.86
CA ALA A 3 -6.45 18.82 -26.52
C ALA A 3 -6.81 17.35 -26.29
N LEU A 4 -6.40 16.79 -25.15
CA LEU A 4 -6.63 15.42 -24.68
C LEU A 4 -5.59 14.39 -25.11
N GLN A 5 -4.34 14.60 -24.71
CA GLN A 5 -3.56 13.47 -24.18
C GLN A 5 -3.48 13.61 -22.66
N LYS A 6 -4.65 13.77 -22.01
CA LYS A 6 -4.77 13.66 -20.56
C LYS A 6 -4.23 12.26 -20.24
N ARG A 7 -3.11 12.19 -19.51
CA ARG A 7 -2.55 10.91 -19.07
C ARG A 7 -3.67 10.23 -18.28
N MET A 8 -4.27 9.18 -18.87
CA MET A 8 -5.31 8.43 -18.19
C MET A 8 -4.62 7.60 -17.11
N ILE A 9 -4.47 8.22 -15.94
CA ILE A 9 -4.23 7.50 -14.71
C ILE A 9 -5.46 6.62 -14.51
N GLN A 10 -5.23 5.35 -14.20
CA GLN A 10 -6.31 4.41 -13.91
C GLN A 10 -7.11 4.93 -12.71
N GLU A 11 -8.41 4.67 -12.68
CA GLU A 11 -9.25 5.00 -11.53
C GLU A 11 -8.67 4.43 -10.23
N ASP A 12 -8.87 5.16 -9.14
CA ASP A 12 -8.43 4.81 -7.78
C ASP A 12 -6.92 4.53 -7.68
N THR A 13 -6.12 5.21 -8.50
CA THR A 13 -4.66 5.04 -8.54
C THR A 13 -3.94 6.33 -8.25
N VAL A 14 -3.09 6.31 -7.24
CA VAL A 14 -2.16 7.40 -6.97
C VAL A 14 -0.82 7.13 -7.64
N GLN A 15 -0.30 8.12 -8.36
CA GLN A 15 1.03 8.12 -8.95
C GLN A 15 1.92 9.10 -8.21
N TYR A 16 3.17 8.70 -7.99
CA TYR A 16 4.13 9.54 -7.27
C TYR A 16 5.51 9.45 -7.90
N LYS A 17 6.21 10.58 -7.92
CA LYS A 17 7.51 10.75 -8.57
C LYS A 17 8.40 11.63 -7.69
N LEU A 18 9.61 11.17 -7.42
CA LEU A 18 10.63 11.84 -6.62
C LEU A 18 11.79 12.24 -7.53
N PHE A 19 12.11 13.53 -7.55
CA PHE A 19 13.13 14.12 -8.38
C PHE A 19 14.25 14.71 -7.53
N LEU A 20 15.49 14.65 -8.03
CA LEU A 20 16.62 15.33 -7.41
C LEU A 20 16.54 16.84 -7.69
N VAL A 21 16.49 17.64 -6.63
CA VAL A 21 16.40 19.11 -6.71
C VAL A 21 17.78 19.75 -6.90
N GLN A 22 18.82 19.15 -6.33
CA GLN A 22 20.20 19.62 -6.47
C GLN A 22 21.04 18.52 -7.11
N SER A 23 21.33 18.68 -8.40
CA SER A 23 22.20 17.74 -9.12
C SER A 23 23.69 17.98 -8.85
N ASN A 24 24.12 19.00 -8.09
CA ASN A 24 25.52 19.29 -7.71
C ASN A 24 26.56 19.15 -8.84
N GLY A 25 26.18 19.36 -10.12
CA GLY A 25 27.06 19.13 -11.27
C GLY A 25 27.37 17.66 -11.57
N LEU A 26 26.60 16.72 -11.02
CA LEU A 26 26.66 15.29 -11.32
C LEU A 26 26.38 15.07 -12.80
N SER A 27 27.13 14.15 -13.41
CA SER A 27 26.80 13.65 -14.74
C SER A 27 25.45 12.91 -14.72
N SER A 28 24.85 12.72 -15.90
CA SER A 28 23.63 11.93 -16.05
C SER A 28 23.79 10.54 -15.42
N GLN A 29 24.92 9.85 -15.66
CA GLN A 29 25.23 8.55 -15.04
C GLN A 29 25.29 8.60 -13.52
N GLN A 30 25.99 9.59 -12.95
CA GLN A 30 26.10 9.73 -11.49
C GLN A 30 24.74 10.03 -10.84
N THR A 31 23.89 10.79 -11.55
CA THR A 31 22.52 11.08 -11.11
C THR A 31 21.68 9.80 -11.06
N GLU A 32 21.76 8.96 -12.11
CA GLU A 32 21.06 7.67 -12.13
C GLU A 32 21.54 6.73 -11.02
N GLU A 33 22.85 6.66 -10.79
CA GLU A 33 23.43 5.86 -9.70
C GLU A 33 22.95 6.35 -8.33
N ARG A 34 22.94 7.66 -8.10
CA ARG A 34 22.42 8.24 -6.85
C ARG A 34 20.94 7.91 -6.65
N LEU A 35 20.11 8.03 -7.68
CA LEU A 35 18.68 7.69 -7.60
C LEU A 35 18.45 6.19 -7.30
N LYS A 36 19.29 5.30 -7.85
CA LYS A 36 19.23 3.86 -7.52
C LYS A 36 19.58 3.61 -6.05
N CYS A 37 20.66 4.20 -5.55
CA CYS A 37 21.04 4.09 -4.13
C CYS A 37 19.94 4.65 -3.21
N LEU A 38 19.41 5.84 -3.54
CA LEU A 38 18.31 6.46 -2.79
C LEU A 38 17.06 5.58 -2.74
N THR A 39 16.74 4.87 -3.83
CA THR A 39 15.60 3.95 -3.84
C THR A 39 15.72 2.89 -2.75
N GLU A 40 16.90 2.30 -2.60
CA GLU A 40 17.18 1.27 -1.58
C GLU A 40 17.19 1.88 -0.17
N GLU A 41 17.82 3.04 0.01
CA GLU A 41 17.87 3.77 1.29
C GLU A 41 16.46 4.17 1.78
N ILE A 42 15.62 4.67 0.87
CA ILE A 42 14.24 5.07 1.17
C ILE A 42 13.41 3.86 1.60
N LEU A 43 13.43 2.77 0.82
CA LEU A 43 12.64 1.58 1.13
C LEU A 43 13.07 0.97 2.46
N ALA A 44 14.37 0.94 2.75
CA ALA A 44 14.87 0.46 4.03
C ALA A 44 14.47 1.37 5.20
N LYS A 45 14.38 2.69 4.98
CA LYS A 45 13.93 3.65 5.99
C LYS A 45 12.43 3.50 6.30
N LEU A 46 11.62 3.22 5.29
CA LEU A 46 10.17 3.09 5.40
C LEU A 46 9.69 1.67 5.73
N ALA A 47 10.54 0.65 5.61
CA ALA A 47 10.22 -0.75 5.87
C ALA A 47 9.45 -1.00 7.19
N PRO A 48 9.80 -0.37 8.34
CA PRO A 48 9.04 -0.58 9.58
C PRO A 48 7.56 -0.21 9.47
N LEU A 49 7.23 0.78 8.65
CA LEU A 49 5.86 1.24 8.41
C LEU A 49 5.16 0.38 7.34
N LEU A 50 5.88 0.06 6.27
CA LEU A 50 5.32 -0.63 5.11
C LEU A 50 5.04 -2.12 5.35
N VAL A 51 5.90 -2.80 6.11
CA VAL A 51 5.77 -4.25 6.37
C VAL A 51 4.54 -4.58 7.22
N GLN A 52 4.15 -3.68 8.12
CA GLN A 52 3.00 -3.88 9.01
C GLN A 52 1.68 -3.42 8.39
N TYR A 53 1.74 -2.76 7.24
CA TYR A 53 0.58 -2.13 6.62
C TYR A 53 -0.16 -3.10 5.71
N ILE A 54 -1.46 -3.26 5.92
CA ILE A 54 -2.34 -4.06 5.06
C ILE A 54 -2.92 -3.13 4.00
N TRP A 55 -2.31 -3.14 2.81
CA TRP A 55 -2.80 -2.42 1.63
C TRP A 55 -4.07 -3.07 1.10
N GLN A 56 -5.03 -2.28 0.62
CA GLN A 56 -6.26 -2.84 0.06
C GLN A 56 -6.03 -3.55 -1.27
N HIS A 57 -5.29 -2.91 -2.18
CA HIS A 57 -5.09 -3.45 -3.53
C HIS A 57 -3.62 -3.54 -3.94
N GLN A 58 -2.91 -2.41 -4.10
CA GLN A 58 -1.49 -2.43 -4.43
C GLN A 58 -0.63 -1.72 -3.38
N PRO A 59 0.47 -2.32 -2.94
CA PRO A 59 1.37 -1.70 -1.98
C PRO A 59 2.12 -0.51 -2.57
N PHE A 60 2.60 0.36 -1.70
CA PHE A 60 3.59 1.38 -2.06
C PHE A 60 4.86 0.73 -2.60
N SER A 61 5.24 1.11 -3.82
CA SER A 61 6.44 0.62 -4.51
C SER A 61 7.26 1.76 -5.08
N LEU A 62 8.59 1.64 -5.08
CA LEU A 62 9.49 2.64 -5.64
C LEU A 62 10.45 2.00 -6.61
N ARG A 63 10.57 2.61 -7.80
CA ARG A 63 11.47 2.15 -8.85
C ARG A 63 12.22 3.31 -9.47
N PHE A 64 13.45 3.07 -9.84
CA PHE A 64 14.22 4.00 -10.65
C PHE A 64 13.70 4.02 -12.09
N HIS A 65 13.52 5.22 -12.63
CA HIS A 65 13.19 5.48 -14.02
C HIS A 65 14.25 6.39 -14.64
N SER A 66 14.91 5.92 -15.69
CA SER A 66 15.81 6.75 -16.50
C SER A 66 15.05 7.89 -17.18
N GLU A 67 15.80 8.94 -17.52
CA GLU A 67 15.28 10.10 -18.26
C GLU A 67 14.60 9.65 -19.56
N LYS A 68 13.40 10.18 -19.81
CA LYS A 68 12.61 9.83 -20.99
C LYS A 68 11.82 11.03 -21.50
N GLY A 69 12.18 11.52 -22.68
CA GLY A 69 11.55 12.70 -23.28
C GLY A 69 11.73 13.92 -22.38
N ASN A 70 10.62 14.57 -22.00
CA ASN A 70 10.64 15.76 -21.15
C ASN A 70 10.58 15.45 -19.64
N ILE A 71 10.71 14.18 -19.24
CA ILE A 71 10.67 13.76 -17.83
C ILE A 71 12.09 13.42 -17.39
N PRO A 72 12.66 14.16 -16.41
CA PRO A 72 13.97 13.86 -15.83
C PRO A 72 14.04 12.46 -15.23
N ALA A 73 15.26 11.93 -15.06
CA ALA A 73 15.46 10.70 -14.29
C ALA A 73 14.89 10.87 -12.87
N HIS A 74 14.14 9.88 -12.39
CA HIS A 74 13.40 9.97 -11.13
C HIS A 74 13.18 8.62 -10.48
N ILE A 75 12.80 8.64 -9.21
CA ILE A 75 12.24 7.48 -8.52
C ILE A 75 10.73 7.61 -8.60
N GLY A 76 10.01 6.58 -9.02
CA GLY A 76 8.57 6.66 -9.20
C GLY A 76 7.86 5.37 -8.83
N GLY A 77 6.55 5.49 -8.67
CA GLY A 77 5.67 4.37 -8.43
C GLY A 77 4.21 4.75 -8.66
N SER A 78 3.37 3.74 -8.63
CA SER A 78 1.92 3.87 -8.68
C SER A 78 1.30 2.81 -7.79
N SER A 79 0.26 3.17 -7.06
CA SER A 79 -0.47 2.26 -6.19
C SER A 79 -1.96 2.48 -6.38
N GLN A 80 -2.66 1.41 -6.73
CA GLN A 80 -4.12 1.40 -6.70
C GLN A 80 -4.59 1.27 -5.24
N PHE A 81 -5.36 2.25 -4.76
CA PHE A 81 -5.88 2.30 -3.40
C PHE A 81 -7.30 1.74 -3.29
N GLY A 82 -8.05 1.65 -4.41
CA GLY A 82 -9.42 1.12 -4.41
C GLY A 82 -10.38 1.98 -3.58
N ASP A 83 -11.16 1.35 -2.70
CA ASP A 83 -12.11 2.06 -1.84
C ASP A 83 -11.45 2.68 -0.58
N ASN A 84 -10.18 2.34 -0.29
CA ASN A 84 -9.48 2.74 0.92
C ASN A 84 -8.69 4.01 0.68
N VAL A 85 -9.39 5.14 0.72
CA VAL A 85 -8.78 6.49 0.64
C VAL A 85 -7.65 6.69 1.67
N GLU A 86 -7.63 5.94 2.77
CA GLU A 86 -6.51 5.99 3.72
C GLU A 86 -5.18 5.50 3.12
N ASP A 87 -5.18 4.58 2.15
CA ASP A 87 -3.96 4.13 1.45
C ASP A 87 -3.35 5.30 0.65
N GLU A 88 -4.18 6.09 -0.03
CA GLU A 88 -3.75 7.29 -0.76
C GLU A 88 -3.09 8.31 0.18
N TRP A 89 -3.76 8.64 1.29
CA TRP A 89 -3.23 9.61 2.25
C TRP A 89 -2.03 9.10 3.03
N PHE A 90 -1.92 7.80 3.25
CA PHE A 90 -0.73 7.19 3.81
C PHE A 90 0.46 7.36 2.85
N ILE A 91 0.26 7.24 1.53
CA ILE A 91 1.30 7.53 0.53
C ILE A 91 1.75 8.99 0.60
N VAL A 92 0.83 9.95 0.73
CA VAL A 92 1.18 11.38 0.92
C VAL A 92 2.04 11.57 2.17
N TYR A 93 1.69 10.92 3.29
CA TYR A 93 2.49 10.93 4.51
C TYR A 93 3.90 10.34 4.28
N LEU A 94 4.00 9.20 3.59
CA LEU A 94 5.29 8.57 3.26
C LEU A 94 6.15 9.51 2.41
N LEU A 95 5.60 10.15 1.38
CA LEU A 95 6.33 11.10 0.54
C LEU A 95 6.81 12.32 1.32
N LYS A 96 5.99 12.86 2.23
CA LYS A 96 6.41 13.92 3.14
C LYS A 96 7.61 13.47 3.99
N GLN A 97 7.53 12.29 4.60
CA GLN A 97 8.64 11.71 5.39
C GLN A 97 9.90 11.48 4.55
N ILE A 98 9.76 11.00 3.31
CA ILE A 98 10.89 10.85 2.37
C ILE A 98 11.56 12.20 2.14
N THR A 99 10.81 13.22 1.76
CA THR A 99 11.38 14.53 1.41
C THR A 99 11.98 15.27 2.63
N GLU A 100 11.52 14.94 3.83
CA GLU A 100 12.07 15.45 5.10
C GLU A 100 13.40 14.79 5.45
N VAL A 101 13.51 13.46 5.31
CA VAL A 101 14.73 12.69 5.59
C VAL A 101 15.77 12.84 4.48
N PHE A 102 15.32 12.97 3.24
CA PHE A 102 16.15 13.11 2.03
C PHE A 102 15.87 14.49 1.39
N PRO A 103 16.43 15.59 1.94
CA PRO A 103 16.13 16.96 1.52
C PRO A 103 16.63 17.33 0.12
N GLU A 104 17.35 16.41 -0.54
CA GLU A 104 17.73 16.50 -1.95
C GLU A 104 16.60 16.09 -2.91
N LEU A 105 15.52 15.49 -2.39
CA LEU A 105 14.37 15.01 -3.17
C LEU A 105 13.16 15.92 -3.03
N ALA A 106 12.50 16.20 -4.15
CA ALA A 106 11.14 16.74 -4.20
C ALA A 106 10.19 15.67 -4.76
N ALA A 107 9.06 15.47 -4.11
CA ALA A 107 8.04 14.55 -4.54
C ALA A 107 6.88 15.28 -5.22
N ARG A 108 6.35 14.67 -6.28
CA ARG A 108 5.05 14.97 -6.89
C ARG A 108 4.12 13.80 -6.64
N VAL A 109 2.85 14.10 -6.42
CA VAL A 109 1.82 13.09 -6.17
C VAL A 109 0.52 13.52 -6.82
N GLU A 110 -0.05 12.66 -7.66
CA GLU A 110 -1.24 12.94 -8.47
C GLU A 110 -2.13 11.69 -8.55
N ASP A 111 -3.44 11.87 -8.59
CA ASP A 111 -4.43 10.81 -8.83
C ASP A 111 -5.14 11.02 -10.18
N ASN A 112 -6.24 10.32 -10.44
CA ASN A 112 -7.03 10.50 -11.67
C ASN A 112 -7.66 11.91 -11.81
N ASP A 113 -7.82 12.64 -10.70
CA ASP A 113 -8.38 14.00 -10.67
C ASP A 113 -7.29 15.08 -10.76
N GLY A 114 -6.01 14.70 -10.58
CA GLY A 114 -4.83 15.54 -10.73
C GLY A 114 -4.18 15.83 -9.38
N GLU A 115 -4.09 17.11 -9.01
CA GLU A 115 -3.43 17.55 -7.77
C GLU A 115 -4.39 17.47 -6.56
N PHE A 116 -4.82 16.27 -6.19
CA PHE A 116 -5.83 16.05 -5.14
C PHE A 116 -5.43 16.60 -3.76
N ILE A 117 -4.14 16.72 -3.46
CA ILE A 117 -3.67 17.29 -2.19
C ILE A 117 -4.08 18.77 -2.01
N LEU A 118 -4.38 19.47 -3.11
CA LEU A 118 -4.88 20.85 -3.06
C LEU A 118 -6.32 20.95 -2.57
N ILE A 119 -7.11 19.86 -2.61
CA ILE A 119 -8.51 19.83 -2.18
C ILE A 119 -8.62 20.19 -0.69
N GLU A 120 -7.74 19.64 0.16
CA GLU A 120 -7.72 19.92 1.60
C GLU A 120 -7.47 21.40 1.92
N ALA A 121 -6.78 22.10 1.02
CA ALA A 121 -6.40 23.51 1.18
C ALA A 121 -7.22 24.46 0.30
N ALA A 122 -8.31 24.01 -0.32
CA ALA A 122 -9.08 24.74 -1.33
C ALA A 122 -9.43 26.18 -0.90
N ASP A 123 -9.85 26.39 0.35
CA ASP A 123 -10.22 27.70 0.88
C ASP A 123 -9.05 28.69 1.01
N TYR A 124 -7.82 28.19 0.95
CA TYR A 124 -6.59 28.98 1.14
C TYR A 124 -5.77 29.12 -0.14
N LEU A 125 -6.18 28.48 -1.24
CA LEU A 125 -5.43 28.53 -2.49
C LEU A 125 -5.49 29.92 -3.12
N PRO A 126 -4.41 30.36 -3.79
CA PRO A 126 -4.47 31.54 -4.65
C PRO A 126 -5.52 31.36 -5.75
N LYS A 127 -6.27 32.41 -6.09
CA LYS A 127 -7.33 32.36 -7.12
C LYS A 127 -6.88 31.87 -8.50
N TRP A 128 -5.60 32.03 -8.81
CA TRP A 128 -5.04 31.58 -10.09
C TRP A 128 -4.80 30.07 -10.12
N LEU A 129 -4.63 29.42 -8.96
CA LEU A 129 -4.31 28.00 -8.86
C LEU A 129 -5.61 27.19 -8.83
N ASN A 130 -5.81 26.40 -9.87
CA ASN A 130 -6.98 25.57 -10.11
C ASN A 130 -6.55 24.33 -10.94
N PRO A 131 -7.44 23.34 -11.18
CA PRO A 131 -7.07 22.12 -11.87
C PRO A 131 -6.45 22.31 -13.27
N ASP A 132 -6.77 23.40 -13.96
CA ASP A 132 -6.23 23.69 -15.31
C ASP A 132 -4.84 24.33 -15.28
N THR A 133 -4.37 24.80 -14.13
CA THR A 133 -3.15 25.62 -13.98
C THR A 133 -2.13 25.02 -13.02
N SER A 134 -2.50 23.97 -12.27
CA SER A 134 -1.66 23.35 -11.24
C SER A 134 -0.62 22.37 -11.78
N GLU A 135 -0.72 21.99 -13.06
CA GLU A 135 0.16 20.99 -13.67
C GLU A 135 1.65 21.36 -13.51
N ASN A 136 2.44 20.41 -12.97
CA ASN A 136 3.87 20.55 -12.71
C ASN A 136 4.26 21.70 -11.76
N ARG A 137 3.34 22.16 -10.89
CA ARG A 137 3.62 23.26 -9.94
C ARG A 137 3.60 22.87 -8.48
N VAL A 138 3.09 21.70 -8.13
CA VAL A 138 2.89 21.29 -6.75
C VAL A 138 3.92 20.23 -6.37
N PHE A 139 4.66 20.44 -5.29
CA PHE A 139 5.71 19.55 -4.83
C PHE A 139 5.70 19.44 -3.30
N LEU A 140 5.98 18.24 -2.78
CA LEU A 140 6.45 18.08 -1.40
C LEU A 140 7.97 18.18 -1.43
N TYR A 141 8.54 19.09 -0.66
CA TYR A 141 9.98 19.31 -0.60
C TYR A 141 10.40 19.68 0.81
N LYS A 142 11.45 19.04 1.33
CA LYS A 142 11.92 19.22 2.72
C LYS A 142 10.81 19.05 3.76
N GLY A 143 9.88 18.12 3.54
CA GLY A 143 8.75 17.86 4.43
C GLY A 143 7.62 18.88 4.38
N GLU A 144 7.67 19.88 3.50
CA GLU A 144 6.65 20.93 3.36
C GLU A 144 6.09 21.02 1.95
N LEU A 145 4.87 21.53 1.83
CA LEU A 145 4.23 21.77 0.53
C LEU A 145 4.81 23.01 -0.13
N HIS A 146 5.21 22.87 -1.39
CA HIS A 146 5.72 23.92 -2.24
C HIS A 146 4.82 24.04 -3.47
N ILE A 147 4.46 25.27 -3.82
CA ILE A 147 3.66 25.63 -4.98
C ILE A 147 4.45 26.67 -5.77
N LEU A 148 4.81 26.36 -7.01
CA LEU A 148 5.55 27.28 -7.85
C LEU A 148 4.72 28.56 -8.11
N PRO A 149 5.27 29.75 -7.81
CA PRO A 149 4.50 30.98 -7.85
C PRO A 149 4.08 31.35 -9.27
N CYS A 150 3.02 32.16 -9.35
CA CYS A 150 2.73 32.95 -10.54
C CYS A 150 3.38 34.34 -10.39
N PRO A 151 4.11 34.84 -11.41
CA PRO A 151 4.68 36.17 -11.39
C PRO A 151 3.61 37.23 -11.14
N SER A 152 3.96 38.22 -10.32
CA SER A 152 3.13 39.37 -10.00
C SER A 152 3.97 40.64 -10.00
N LYS A 153 3.32 41.81 -9.94
CA LYS A 153 4.02 43.10 -9.86
C LYS A 153 4.97 43.20 -8.66
N LEU A 154 4.72 42.42 -7.61
CA LEU A 154 5.49 42.42 -6.36
C LEU A 154 6.57 41.32 -6.32
N SER A 155 6.46 40.29 -7.16
CA SER A 155 7.43 39.21 -7.26
C SER A 155 7.49 38.71 -8.70
N PRO A 156 8.60 38.94 -9.45
CA PRO A 156 8.74 38.49 -10.82
C PRO A 156 9.02 36.98 -10.93
N VAL A 157 9.21 36.28 -9.80
CA VAL A 157 9.56 34.86 -9.76
C VAL A 157 8.34 34.01 -10.10
N GLY A 158 8.54 32.99 -10.95
CA GLY A 158 7.51 32.00 -11.27
C GLY A 158 7.21 31.84 -12.75
N PHE A 159 6.16 31.08 -13.05
CA PHE A 159 5.66 30.88 -14.41
C PHE A 159 4.28 31.55 -14.59
N PRO A 160 4.04 32.30 -15.68
CA PRO A 160 2.72 32.84 -16.01
C PRO A 160 1.63 31.77 -16.00
N VAL A 161 0.37 32.16 -15.75
CA VAL A 161 -0.77 31.23 -15.60
C VAL A 161 -1.04 30.45 -16.89
N ASP A 162 -0.77 31.06 -18.04
CA ASP A 162 -0.97 30.52 -19.39
C ASP A 162 0.14 29.56 -19.85
N VAL A 163 1.20 29.39 -19.03
CA VAL A 163 2.34 28.53 -19.33
C VAL A 163 2.38 27.36 -18.36
N VAL A 164 2.40 26.14 -18.88
CA VAL A 164 2.67 24.94 -18.07
C VAL A 164 4.18 24.71 -18.06
N PRO A 165 4.86 24.82 -16.89
CA PRO A 165 6.29 24.55 -16.84
C PRO A 165 6.58 23.08 -17.12
N SER A 166 7.72 22.81 -17.77
CA SER A 166 8.26 21.45 -17.80
C SER A 166 8.70 21.02 -16.39
N VAL A 167 8.78 19.71 -16.16
CA VAL A 167 9.23 19.18 -14.87
C VAL A 167 10.66 19.62 -14.54
N ALA A 168 11.53 19.73 -15.54
CA ALA A 168 12.91 20.20 -15.36
C ALA A 168 12.96 21.67 -14.92
N GLU A 169 12.23 22.55 -15.60
CA GLU A 169 12.12 23.98 -15.25
C GLU A 169 11.49 24.16 -13.85
N ALA A 170 10.50 23.35 -13.52
CA ALA A 170 9.84 23.36 -12.23
C ALA A 170 10.82 23.02 -11.09
N ILE A 171 11.64 21.99 -11.27
CA ILE A 171 12.68 21.58 -10.31
C ILE A 171 13.77 22.64 -10.20
N GLU A 172 14.19 23.23 -11.33
CA GLU A 172 15.18 24.31 -11.34
C GLU A 172 14.68 25.55 -10.58
N LEU A 173 13.41 25.93 -10.76
CA LEU A 173 12.82 27.02 -10.00
C LEU A 173 12.76 26.69 -8.50
N LEU A 174 12.36 25.47 -8.16
CA LEU A 174 12.30 25.01 -6.77
C LEU A 174 13.69 25.00 -6.10
N SER A 175 14.74 24.66 -6.85
CA SER A 175 16.11 24.63 -6.33
C SER A 175 16.69 26.03 -6.13
N THR A 176 16.37 26.96 -7.04
CA THR A 176 16.89 28.34 -7.03
C THR A 176 16.13 29.25 -6.07
N HIS A 177 14.81 29.04 -5.91
CA HIS A 177 13.94 29.90 -5.11
C HIS A 177 13.02 29.11 -4.15
N PRO A 178 13.57 28.25 -3.27
CA PRO A 178 12.76 27.40 -2.40
C PRO A 178 11.81 28.22 -1.51
N ASP A 179 12.29 29.33 -0.93
CA ASP A 179 11.51 30.17 -0.02
C ASP A 179 10.32 30.86 -0.72
N SER A 180 10.46 31.17 -2.02
CA SER A 180 9.37 31.75 -2.80
C SER A 180 8.34 30.71 -3.26
N CYS A 181 8.75 29.44 -3.32
CA CYS A 181 7.90 28.33 -3.67
C CYS A 181 7.19 27.72 -2.46
N GLN A 182 7.62 28.02 -1.23
CA GLN A 182 6.97 27.47 -0.04
C GLN A 182 5.51 27.94 0.04
N ALA A 183 4.59 27.00 0.19
CA ALA A 183 3.18 27.32 0.32
C ALA A 183 2.91 28.09 1.62
N SER A 184 1.82 28.87 1.63
CA SER A 184 1.48 29.66 2.82
C SER A 184 1.24 28.75 4.04
N PRO A 185 1.49 29.23 5.28
CA PRO A 185 1.28 28.44 6.49
C PRO A 185 -0.13 27.86 6.63
N LYS A 186 -1.15 28.54 6.07
CA LYS A 186 -2.54 28.04 6.07
C LYS A 186 -2.71 26.81 5.19
N ILE A 187 -2.09 26.80 4.00
CA ILE A 187 -2.12 25.67 3.07
C ILE A 187 -1.36 24.48 3.69
N CYS A 188 -0.14 24.70 4.19
CA CYS A 188 0.63 23.64 4.86
C CYS A 188 -0.12 23.09 6.08
N SER A 189 -0.76 23.95 6.89
CA SER A 189 -1.53 23.49 8.04
C SER A 189 -2.77 22.67 7.66
N ALA A 190 -3.43 22.99 6.54
CA ALA A 190 -4.57 22.22 6.05
C ALA A 190 -4.13 20.81 5.65
N LEU A 191 -3.06 20.70 4.86
CA LEU A 191 -2.46 19.42 4.49
C LEU A 191 -2.01 18.61 5.74
N ASN A 192 -1.26 19.25 6.64
CA ASN A 192 -0.77 18.62 7.86
C ASN A 192 -1.91 18.14 8.77
N LYS A 193 -3.08 18.78 8.74
CA LYS A 193 -4.26 18.33 9.48
C LYS A 193 -4.80 17.01 8.92
N ARG A 194 -4.79 16.82 7.60
CA ARG A 194 -5.27 15.59 6.94
C ARG A 194 -4.39 14.38 7.23
N ILE A 195 -3.06 14.57 7.20
CA ILE A 195 -2.08 13.51 7.53
C ILE A 195 -1.78 13.40 9.03
N LYS A 196 -2.43 14.21 9.87
CA LYS A 196 -2.19 14.21 11.31
C LYS A 196 -2.53 12.84 11.91
N GLY A 197 -1.64 12.35 12.77
CA GLY A 197 -1.83 11.11 13.51
C GLY A 197 -1.17 9.89 12.86
N TYR A 198 -0.61 10.01 11.65
CA TYR A 198 0.37 9.03 11.18
C TYR A 198 1.69 9.22 11.97
N PRO A 199 2.37 8.11 12.35
CA PRO A 199 2.10 6.72 11.96
C PRO A 199 1.08 5.96 12.85
N GLU A 200 0.68 6.48 14.00
CA GLU A 200 -0.22 5.78 14.95
C GLU A 200 -1.58 5.42 14.34
N LYS A 201 -2.04 6.23 13.37
CA LYS A 201 -3.30 6.03 12.64
C LYS A 201 -3.36 4.67 11.95
N ILE A 202 -2.21 4.12 11.52
CA ILE A 202 -2.11 2.79 10.91
C ILE A 202 -2.76 1.75 11.82
N GLN A 203 -2.37 1.74 13.11
CA GLN A 203 -2.90 0.79 14.09
C GLN A 203 -4.37 1.09 14.41
N SER A 204 -4.76 2.36 14.48
CA SER A 204 -6.16 2.75 14.75
C SER A 204 -7.13 2.35 13.62
N ASN A 205 -6.63 2.25 12.39
CA ASN A 205 -7.38 1.85 11.20
C ASN A 205 -7.49 0.32 11.06
N LEU A 206 -6.82 -0.45 11.92
CA LEU A 206 -7.02 -1.89 11.98
C LEU A 206 -8.31 -2.21 12.75
N HIS A 207 -8.93 -3.32 12.36
CA HIS A 207 -10.10 -3.88 13.03
C HIS A 207 -9.90 -5.38 13.15
N ARG A 208 -9.97 -5.89 14.38
CA ARG A 208 -9.82 -7.32 14.68
C ARG A 208 -11.18 -7.92 14.97
N ALA A 209 -11.57 -8.91 14.19
CA ALA A 209 -12.86 -9.58 14.31
C ALA A 209 -12.67 -11.09 14.49
N HIS A 210 -13.56 -11.73 15.24
CA HIS A 210 -13.59 -13.19 15.30
C HIS A 210 -14.20 -13.75 14.02
N CYS A 211 -13.52 -14.71 13.39
CA CYS A 211 -13.94 -15.36 12.16
C CYS A 211 -13.85 -16.88 12.31
N PHE A 212 -14.92 -17.60 11.97
CA PHE A 212 -14.92 -19.07 11.95
C PHE A 212 -14.48 -19.59 10.58
N ILE A 213 -13.17 -19.81 10.41
CA ILE A 213 -12.50 -20.04 9.12
C ILE A 213 -11.80 -21.40 9.08
N PRO A 214 -11.61 -22.01 7.89
CA PRO A 214 -10.82 -23.23 7.74
C PRO A 214 -9.40 -23.09 8.30
N ALA A 215 -8.86 -24.15 8.93
CA ALA A 215 -7.54 -24.14 9.56
C ALA A 215 -6.40 -23.75 8.60
N GLY A 216 -6.52 -24.13 7.31
CA GLY A 216 -5.58 -23.71 6.27
C GLY A 216 -5.55 -22.18 6.09
N VAL A 217 -6.72 -21.53 6.10
CA VAL A 217 -6.81 -20.06 6.02
C VAL A 217 -6.20 -19.40 7.25
N ALA A 218 -6.48 -19.94 8.45
CA ALA A 218 -5.89 -19.43 9.69
C ALA A 218 -4.36 -19.52 9.67
N THR A 219 -3.81 -20.63 9.17
CA THR A 219 -2.36 -20.83 9.02
C THR A 219 -1.74 -19.84 8.04
N VAL A 220 -2.41 -19.60 6.90
CA VAL A 220 -1.95 -18.63 5.90
C VAL A 220 -1.93 -17.22 6.50
N LEU A 221 -3.01 -16.79 7.14
CA LEU A 221 -3.12 -15.45 7.74
C LEU A 221 -2.16 -15.24 8.91
N ALA A 222 -1.80 -16.29 9.64
CA ALA A 222 -0.79 -16.21 10.71
C ALA A 222 0.60 -15.87 10.15
N GLN A 223 0.92 -16.26 8.92
CA GLN A 223 2.20 -15.97 8.27
C GLN A 223 2.16 -14.75 7.35
N ARG A 224 1.01 -14.51 6.71
CA ARG A 224 0.77 -13.43 5.75
C ARG A 224 -0.57 -12.76 6.04
N PRO A 225 -0.65 -11.89 7.06
CA PRO A 225 -1.87 -11.17 7.39
C PRO A 225 -2.37 -10.28 6.24
N ASP A 226 -1.46 -9.80 5.39
CA ASP A 226 -1.74 -8.95 4.23
C ASP A 226 -2.58 -9.65 3.15
N LEU A 227 -2.56 -11.00 3.08
CA LEU A 227 -3.40 -11.76 2.15
C LEU A 227 -4.90 -11.73 2.48
N VAL A 228 -5.28 -11.13 3.62
CA VAL A 228 -6.68 -10.83 3.92
C VAL A 228 -7.30 -9.87 2.89
N ALA A 229 -6.52 -8.90 2.41
CA ALA A 229 -7.00 -7.88 1.47
C ALA A 229 -7.40 -8.46 0.10
N PRO A 230 -6.54 -9.20 -0.61
CA PRO A 230 -6.93 -9.83 -1.88
C PRO A 230 -8.05 -10.87 -1.71
N ALA A 231 -8.12 -11.56 -0.57
CA ALA A 231 -9.23 -12.49 -0.30
C ALA A 231 -10.57 -11.76 -0.12
N VAL A 232 -10.59 -10.68 0.65
CA VAL A 232 -11.79 -9.82 0.80
C VAL A 232 -12.19 -9.23 -0.55
N SER A 233 -11.25 -8.70 -1.33
CA SER A 233 -11.51 -8.16 -2.67
C SER A 233 -12.07 -9.22 -3.63
N ALA A 234 -11.51 -10.44 -3.62
CA ALA A 234 -12.02 -11.55 -4.42
C ALA A 234 -13.46 -11.94 -4.04
N PHE A 235 -13.81 -11.88 -2.76
CA PHE A 235 -15.19 -12.05 -2.32
C PHE A 235 -16.06 -10.86 -2.71
N TYR A 236 -15.62 -9.63 -2.44
CA TYR A 236 -16.41 -8.42 -2.66
C TYR A 236 -16.77 -8.24 -4.15
N LEU A 237 -15.82 -8.48 -5.05
CA LEU A 237 -15.96 -8.36 -6.50
C LEU A 237 -16.37 -9.67 -7.20
N ARG A 238 -16.79 -10.68 -6.44
CA ARG A 238 -17.13 -12.02 -6.97
C ARG A 238 -18.19 -11.97 -8.07
N ASP A 239 -18.04 -12.82 -9.07
CA ASP A 239 -19.04 -13.06 -10.10
C ASP A 239 -19.69 -14.46 -9.97
N PRO A 240 -20.71 -14.79 -10.79
CA PRO A 240 -21.33 -16.12 -10.75
C PRO A 240 -20.40 -17.28 -11.11
N VAL A 241 -19.31 -17.06 -11.83
CA VAL A 241 -18.31 -18.08 -12.20
C VAL A 241 -17.41 -18.37 -10.99
N ASP A 242 -16.96 -17.34 -10.30
CA ASP A 242 -16.19 -17.42 -9.06
C ASP A 242 -16.92 -18.26 -8.01
N LEU A 243 -18.22 -18.04 -7.86
CA LEU A 243 -19.07 -18.80 -6.94
C LEU A 243 -19.21 -20.28 -7.30
N GLN A 244 -18.95 -20.69 -8.55
CA GLN A 244 -18.95 -22.11 -8.92
C GLN A 244 -17.76 -22.85 -8.30
N ALA A 245 -16.61 -22.18 -8.16
CA ALA A 245 -15.42 -22.76 -7.53
C ALA A 245 -15.67 -23.05 -6.04
N CYS A 246 -16.44 -22.20 -5.35
CA CYS A 246 -16.83 -22.37 -3.95
C CYS A 246 -17.85 -23.50 -3.69
N ARG A 247 -18.26 -24.28 -4.69
CA ARG A 247 -19.23 -25.38 -4.45
C ARG A 247 -18.60 -26.60 -3.79
N SER A 248 -17.33 -26.84 -4.03
CA SER A 248 -16.63 -28.04 -3.54
C SER A 248 -15.57 -27.76 -2.48
N PHE A 249 -15.16 -26.50 -2.29
CA PHE A 249 -14.11 -26.08 -1.34
C PHE A 249 -12.90 -27.02 -1.36
N LYS A 250 -12.20 -27.06 -2.50
CA LYS A 250 -11.10 -28.01 -2.74
C LYS A 250 -9.84 -27.62 -1.97
N THR A 251 -9.57 -26.32 -1.87
CA THR A 251 -8.35 -25.82 -1.24
C THR A 251 -8.53 -25.65 0.26
N PHE A 252 -9.69 -25.15 0.69
CA PHE A 252 -9.98 -24.91 2.11
C PHE A 252 -11.22 -25.66 2.61
N PRO A 253 -11.07 -26.93 3.02
CA PRO A 253 -12.20 -27.75 3.46
C PRO A 253 -12.94 -27.16 4.68
N PRO A 254 -14.29 -27.09 4.66
CA PRO A 254 -15.11 -26.46 5.70
C PRO A 254 -15.16 -27.26 7.01
N ASP A 255 -14.82 -28.53 7.02
CA ASP A 255 -14.78 -29.39 8.21
C ASP A 255 -13.66 -29.00 9.18
N THR A 256 -12.61 -28.35 8.69
CA THR A 256 -11.45 -27.90 9.49
C THR A 256 -11.63 -26.51 10.13
N ARG A 257 -12.86 -25.99 10.18
CA ARG A 257 -13.11 -24.63 10.68
C ARG A 257 -12.79 -24.48 12.16
N ILE A 258 -12.12 -23.38 12.47
CA ILE A 258 -11.76 -22.95 13.81
C ILE A 258 -12.09 -21.48 13.98
N LEU A 259 -12.34 -21.06 15.23
CA LEU A 259 -12.50 -19.65 15.54
C LEU A 259 -11.12 -19.01 15.62
N THR A 260 -10.91 -17.94 14.86
CA THR A 260 -9.63 -17.23 14.79
C THR A 260 -9.89 -15.73 14.86
N LEU A 261 -9.01 -14.98 15.54
CA LEU A 261 -9.01 -13.53 15.49
C LEU A 261 -8.27 -13.07 14.23
N VAL A 262 -8.99 -12.43 13.29
CA VAL A 262 -8.43 -11.95 12.03
C VAL A 262 -8.33 -10.42 12.08
N THR A 263 -7.20 -9.89 11.64
CA THR A 263 -6.95 -8.45 11.53
C THR A 263 -7.25 -7.98 10.12
N PHE A 264 -8.12 -6.99 10.00
CA PHE A 264 -8.48 -6.30 8.76
C PHE A 264 -8.08 -4.83 8.88
N THR A 265 -8.09 -4.09 7.76
CA THR A 265 -8.36 -2.65 7.83
C THR A 265 -9.86 -2.44 8.03
N ARG A 266 -10.25 -1.30 8.59
CA ARG A 266 -11.67 -0.91 8.71
C ARG A 266 -12.40 -0.97 7.36
N CYS A 267 -11.75 -0.52 6.28
CA CYS A 267 -12.33 -0.60 4.93
C CYS A 267 -12.63 -2.06 4.53
N LEU A 268 -11.64 -2.96 4.63
CA LEU A 268 -11.81 -4.38 4.30
C LEU A 268 -12.88 -5.06 5.16
N TYR A 269 -12.90 -4.74 6.45
CA TYR A 269 -13.92 -5.25 7.35
C TYR A 269 -15.33 -4.79 6.95
N ALA A 270 -15.51 -3.49 6.66
CA ALA A 270 -16.79 -2.95 6.21
C ALA A 270 -17.26 -3.60 4.91
N GLN A 271 -16.36 -3.74 3.92
CA GLN A 271 -16.65 -4.43 2.64
C GLN A 271 -17.14 -5.86 2.86
N LEU A 272 -16.56 -6.59 3.81
CA LEU A 272 -16.97 -7.96 4.10
C LEU A 272 -18.27 -8.01 4.90
N GLN A 273 -18.41 -7.18 5.94
CA GLN A 273 -19.54 -7.19 6.87
C GLN A 273 -20.85 -6.79 6.16
N GLN A 274 -20.83 -5.76 5.31
CA GLN A 274 -22.03 -5.19 4.68
C GLN A 274 -22.60 -6.04 3.53
N GLN A 275 -21.90 -7.07 3.09
CA GLN A 275 -22.36 -7.94 2.00
C GLN A 275 -23.35 -9.00 2.50
N ASP A 276 -24.61 -8.92 2.10
CA ASP A 276 -25.54 -10.03 2.32
C ASP A 276 -25.17 -11.22 1.42
N PHE A 277 -24.92 -12.38 2.02
CA PHE A 277 -24.50 -13.57 1.27
C PHE A 277 -25.02 -14.86 1.90
N ILE A 278 -25.56 -15.74 1.05
CA ILE A 278 -26.02 -17.07 1.42
C ILE A 278 -25.18 -18.08 0.64
N PRO A 279 -24.48 -19.01 1.30
CA PRO A 279 -23.61 -19.96 0.64
C PRO A 279 -24.43 -21.02 -0.10
N ASP A 280 -23.87 -21.58 -1.18
CA ASP A 280 -24.45 -22.77 -1.84
C ASP A 280 -24.39 -23.94 -0.84
N ARG A 281 -25.48 -24.70 -0.72
CA ARG A 281 -25.56 -25.84 0.22
C ARG A 281 -24.45 -26.88 0.03
N ARG A 282 -23.91 -26.99 -1.19
CA ARG A 282 -22.82 -27.91 -1.53
C ARG A 282 -21.48 -27.51 -0.93
N SER A 283 -21.30 -26.23 -0.62
CA SER A 283 -20.06 -25.68 -0.04
C SER A 283 -19.69 -26.28 1.32
N GLY A 284 -20.65 -26.90 2.03
CA GLY A 284 -20.47 -27.35 3.41
C GLY A 284 -20.51 -26.22 4.46
N PHE A 285 -20.70 -24.96 4.04
CA PHE A 285 -20.96 -23.85 4.95
C PHE A 285 -22.45 -23.76 5.26
N SER A 286 -22.77 -23.81 6.55
CA SER A 286 -24.08 -23.51 7.10
C SER A 286 -23.95 -22.41 8.15
N LEU A 287 -24.84 -21.44 8.09
CA LEU A 287 -24.93 -20.38 9.09
C LEU A 287 -25.86 -20.83 10.23
N PRO A 288 -25.50 -20.56 11.50
CA PRO A 288 -26.42 -20.76 12.61
C PRO A 288 -27.58 -19.76 12.55
N PRO A 289 -28.62 -19.90 13.40
CA PRO A 289 -29.66 -18.89 13.53
C PRO A 289 -29.07 -17.51 13.88
N ARG A 290 -29.68 -16.43 13.41
CA ARG A 290 -29.24 -15.04 13.68
C ARG A 290 -29.19 -14.67 15.17
N SER A 291 -29.91 -15.40 16.02
CA SER A 291 -29.87 -15.25 17.48
C SER A 291 -28.63 -15.87 18.13
N HIS A 292 -27.79 -16.59 17.38
CA HIS A 292 -26.60 -17.23 17.91
C HIS A 292 -25.56 -16.17 18.32
N PRO A 293 -24.97 -16.24 19.53
CA PRO A 293 -24.03 -15.20 20.00
C PRO A 293 -22.83 -14.98 19.08
N GLN A 294 -22.37 -16.04 18.39
CA GLN A 294 -21.25 -15.99 17.46
C GLN A 294 -21.69 -15.92 15.99
N TYR A 295 -22.96 -15.61 15.68
CA TYR A 295 -23.47 -15.58 14.31
C TYR A 295 -22.57 -14.74 13.39
N LYS A 296 -22.15 -13.56 13.86
CA LYS A 296 -21.23 -12.66 13.18
C LYS A 296 -19.93 -13.37 12.78
N ALA A 297 -19.33 -14.12 13.70
CA ALA A 297 -18.08 -14.84 13.41
C ALA A 297 -18.25 -15.95 12.36
N TYR A 298 -19.39 -16.65 12.37
CA TYR A 298 -19.72 -17.62 11.32
C TYR A 298 -19.93 -16.95 9.96
N GLU A 299 -20.61 -15.82 9.93
CA GLU A 299 -20.90 -15.07 8.72
C GLU A 299 -19.62 -14.48 8.10
N LEU A 300 -18.81 -13.77 8.88
CA LEU A 300 -17.53 -13.23 8.44
C LEU A 300 -16.57 -14.34 8.01
N GLY A 301 -16.45 -15.41 8.80
CA GLY A 301 -15.57 -16.53 8.48
C GLY A 301 -15.97 -17.25 7.20
N MET A 302 -17.28 -17.43 6.97
CA MET A 302 -17.79 -17.97 5.72
C MET A 302 -17.43 -17.08 4.54
N LYS A 303 -17.71 -15.77 4.61
CA LYS A 303 -17.43 -14.84 3.50
C LYS A 303 -15.93 -14.80 3.19
N LEU A 304 -15.09 -14.72 4.22
CA LEU A 304 -13.64 -14.73 4.07
C LEU A 304 -13.13 -16.04 3.44
N ALA A 305 -13.64 -17.20 3.88
CA ALA A 305 -13.29 -18.49 3.30
C ALA A 305 -13.65 -18.58 1.82
N HIS A 306 -14.82 -18.06 1.41
CA HIS A 306 -15.19 -17.96 0.00
C HIS A 306 -14.20 -17.08 -0.78
N GLY A 307 -13.78 -15.96 -0.22
CA GLY A 307 -12.77 -15.09 -0.81
C GLY A 307 -11.45 -15.81 -1.10
N PHE A 308 -10.94 -16.56 -0.12
CA PHE A 308 -9.73 -17.38 -0.29
C PHE A 308 -9.90 -18.50 -1.32
N GLU A 309 -11.05 -19.19 -1.32
CA GLU A 309 -11.32 -20.25 -2.29
C GLU A 309 -11.41 -19.70 -3.72
N ILE A 310 -12.08 -18.56 -3.93
CA ILE A 310 -12.13 -17.85 -5.22
C ILE A 310 -10.71 -17.50 -5.66
N LEU A 311 -9.93 -16.90 -4.77
CA LEU A 311 -8.58 -16.46 -5.07
C LEU A 311 -7.69 -17.63 -5.51
N CYS A 312 -7.74 -18.77 -4.81
CA CYS A 312 -6.99 -19.96 -5.17
C CYS A 312 -7.51 -20.67 -6.44
N SER A 313 -8.80 -20.56 -6.74
CA SER A 313 -9.38 -21.16 -7.96
C SER A 313 -8.87 -20.52 -9.26
N LYS A 314 -8.42 -19.26 -9.17
CA LYS A 314 -7.87 -18.48 -10.28
C LYS A 314 -6.37 -18.75 -10.51
N CYS A 315 -5.72 -19.54 -9.65
CA CYS A 315 -4.32 -19.90 -9.80
C CYS A 315 -4.10 -20.77 -11.04
N ARG A 316 -3.05 -20.48 -11.80
CA ARG A 316 -2.48 -21.47 -12.69
C ARG A 316 -1.67 -22.42 -11.81
N LEU A 317 -1.86 -23.73 -11.94
CA LEU A 317 -1.05 -24.70 -11.20
C LEU A 317 0.44 -24.34 -11.40
N PRO A 318 1.25 -24.30 -10.34
CA PRO A 318 2.63 -23.86 -10.45
C PRO A 318 3.38 -24.75 -11.44
N SER A 319 3.95 -24.16 -12.48
CA SER A 319 5.04 -24.80 -13.22
C SER A 319 6.16 -25.05 -12.21
N SER A 320 6.63 -26.29 -12.13
CA SER A 320 7.68 -26.78 -11.21
C SER A 320 9.07 -26.17 -11.48
N GLU A 321 9.17 -24.84 -11.57
CA GLU A 321 10.44 -24.14 -11.59
C GLU A 321 10.70 -23.55 -10.19
N PRO A 322 11.80 -23.92 -9.52
CA PRO A 322 12.15 -23.36 -8.23
C PRO A 322 12.47 -21.87 -8.41
N ASN A 323 11.65 -20.99 -7.82
CA ASN A 323 11.97 -19.57 -7.70
C ASN A 323 13.33 -19.43 -6.98
N ALA A 324 14.26 -18.69 -7.60
CA ALA A 324 15.57 -18.45 -7.00
C ALA A 324 15.43 -17.75 -5.63
N PRO A 325 16.21 -18.15 -4.60
CA PRO A 325 16.19 -17.48 -3.30
C PRO A 325 16.46 -15.97 -3.42
N VAL A 326 15.78 -15.16 -2.60
CA VAL A 326 15.97 -13.69 -2.57
C VAL A 326 17.43 -13.31 -2.31
N SER A 327 18.14 -14.15 -1.56
CA SER A 327 19.57 -14.02 -1.26
C SER A 327 20.47 -13.97 -2.49
N CYS A 328 20.00 -14.43 -3.65
CA CYS A 328 20.74 -14.39 -4.91
C CYS A 328 20.57 -13.03 -5.65
N ASN A 329 19.66 -12.17 -5.22
CA ASN A 329 19.47 -10.85 -5.82
C ASN A 329 20.57 -9.88 -5.35
N PRO A 330 21.31 -9.21 -6.25
CA PRO A 330 22.37 -8.27 -5.86
C PRO A 330 21.87 -7.08 -5.03
N GLN A 331 20.63 -6.62 -5.24
CA GLN A 331 20.01 -5.51 -4.51
C GLN A 331 19.54 -5.91 -3.10
N TRP A 332 19.42 -7.22 -2.81
CA TRP A 332 19.02 -7.70 -1.49
C TRP A 332 20.08 -7.37 -0.43
N LYS A 333 21.37 -7.44 -0.78
CA LYS A 333 22.46 -7.13 0.15
C LYS A 333 22.40 -5.69 0.64
N GLY A 334 22.24 -4.73 -0.28
CA GLY A 334 22.12 -3.30 0.06
C GLY A 334 20.88 -3.00 0.90
N PHE A 335 19.74 -3.61 0.54
CA PHE A 335 18.51 -3.49 1.33
C PHE A 335 18.68 -4.05 2.76
N LEU A 336 19.26 -5.24 2.90
CA LEU A 336 19.48 -5.89 4.19
C LEU A 336 20.45 -5.10 5.09
N GLU A 337 21.55 -4.58 4.54
CA GLU A 337 22.49 -3.71 5.27
C GLU A 337 21.79 -2.43 5.75
N SER A 338 20.95 -1.85 4.89
CA SER A 338 20.17 -0.66 5.22
C SER A 338 19.12 -0.93 6.31
N LEU A 339 18.47 -2.11 6.32
CA LEU A 339 17.57 -2.52 7.40
C LEU A 339 18.32 -2.65 8.75
N LYS A 340 19.52 -3.22 8.74
CA LYS A 340 20.37 -3.32 9.96
C LYS A 340 20.75 -1.94 10.47
N LYS A 341 21.13 -1.02 9.58
CA LYS A 341 21.47 0.36 9.92
C LYS A 341 20.28 1.15 10.51
N ASN A 342 19.06 0.87 10.04
CA ASN A 342 17.83 1.53 10.47
C ASN A 342 17.15 0.89 11.69
N ASP A 343 17.84 -0.03 12.39
CA ASP A 343 17.34 -0.73 13.58
C ASP A 343 16.00 -1.47 13.39
N TYR A 344 15.74 -1.97 12.17
CA TYR A 344 14.51 -2.72 11.87
C TYR A 344 14.38 -4.00 12.72
N PHE A 345 15.50 -4.61 13.08
CA PHE A 345 15.54 -5.83 13.89
C PHE A 345 15.52 -5.56 15.41
N GLN A 346 15.51 -4.29 15.86
CA GLN A 346 15.42 -3.90 17.27
C GLN A 346 16.42 -4.62 18.20
N GLY A 347 17.65 -4.82 17.72
CA GLY A 347 18.70 -5.53 18.47
C GLY A 347 18.45 -7.02 18.74
N GLU A 348 17.45 -7.65 18.12
CA GLU A 348 17.20 -9.10 18.26
C GLU A 348 18.37 -9.92 17.72
N LEU A 349 18.76 -10.98 18.43
CA LEU A 349 19.90 -11.84 18.05
C LEU A 349 19.62 -12.58 16.73
N GLU A 350 20.63 -12.62 15.86
CA GLU A 350 20.56 -13.33 14.58
C GLU A 350 20.21 -14.82 14.83
N GLY A 351 19.12 -15.28 14.22
CA GLY A 351 18.63 -16.64 14.35
C GLY A 351 17.56 -16.88 15.43
N SER A 352 17.23 -15.87 16.24
CA SER A 352 16.06 -15.92 17.15
C SER A 352 14.75 -16.04 16.37
N VAL A 353 13.68 -16.50 17.04
CA VAL A 353 12.34 -16.68 16.42
C VAL A 353 11.84 -15.35 15.85
N ARG A 354 11.88 -14.28 16.64
CA ARG A 354 11.47 -12.93 16.23
C ARG A 354 12.34 -12.37 15.11
N PHE A 355 13.65 -12.61 15.14
CA PHE A 355 14.54 -12.20 14.05
C PHE A 355 14.17 -12.89 12.75
N LYS A 356 13.91 -14.21 12.79
CA LYS A 356 13.49 -14.99 11.61
C LYS A 356 12.13 -14.53 11.08
N GLU A 357 11.17 -14.22 11.94
CA GLU A 357 9.87 -13.66 11.54
C GLU A 357 10.06 -12.33 10.81
N ARG A 358 10.81 -11.39 11.41
CA ARG A 358 11.07 -10.08 10.80
C ARG A 358 11.84 -10.17 9.49
N LEU A 359 12.82 -11.07 9.42
CA LEU A 359 13.60 -11.31 8.20
C LEU A 359 12.71 -11.85 7.09
N ARG A 360 11.84 -12.82 7.40
CA ARG A 360 10.87 -13.36 6.44
C ARG A 360 9.92 -12.27 5.93
N SER A 361 9.39 -11.43 6.82
CA SER A 361 8.55 -10.29 6.42
C SER A 361 9.30 -9.30 5.52
N ALA A 362 10.58 -9.05 5.78
CA ALA A 362 11.43 -8.19 4.94
C ALA A 362 11.72 -8.82 3.57
N GLU A 363 11.96 -10.13 3.49
CA GLU A 363 12.17 -10.86 2.23
C GLU A 363 10.93 -10.80 1.33
N ILE A 364 9.75 -11.01 1.93
CA ILE A 364 8.46 -10.87 1.25
C ILE A 364 8.34 -9.45 0.70
N PHE A 365 8.48 -8.43 1.55
CA PHE A 365 8.39 -7.03 1.12
C PHE A 365 9.33 -6.68 -0.03
N PHE A 366 10.58 -7.16 0.02
CA PHE A 366 11.57 -6.91 -1.03
C PHE A 366 11.18 -7.54 -2.38
N LYS A 367 10.67 -8.77 -2.38
CA LYS A 367 10.17 -9.44 -3.60
C LYS A 367 9.09 -8.60 -4.30
N TYR A 368 8.12 -8.06 -3.54
CA TYR A 368 7.02 -7.28 -4.11
C TYR A 368 7.42 -5.86 -4.50
N SER A 369 8.21 -5.20 -3.66
CA SER A 369 8.47 -3.76 -3.80
C SER A 369 9.66 -3.46 -4.71
N VAL A 370 10.64 -4.36 -4.81
CA VAL A 370 11.92 -4.12 -5.51
C VAL A 370 12.11 -5.01 -6.74
N VAL A 371 11.73 -6.30 -6.68
CA VAL A 371 12.15 -7.32 -7.67
C VAL A 371 11.22 -7.45 -8.89
N SER A 372 10.12 -6.69 -8.96
CA SER A 372 8.97 -6.86 -9.87
C SER A 372 9.25 -6.62 -11.39
N LYS A 373 10.22 -7.36 -11.94
CA LYS A 373 10.51 -7.60 -13.36
C LYS A 373 10.19 -9.06 -13.77
N SER A 374 10.18 -10.01 -12.84
CA SER A 374 9.57 -11.34 -13.03
C SER A 374 8.11 -11.27 -12.58
N SER A 375 7.18 -11.80 -13.37
CA SER A 375 5.75 -11.82 -13.05
C SER A 375 5.52 -12.14 -11.57
N PRO A 376 5.02 -11.18 -10.76
CA PRO A 376 4.73 -11.48 -9.36
C PRO A 376 3.72 -12.63 -9.35
N LEU A 377 3.94 -13.59 -8.45
CA LEU A 377 2.92 -14.60 -8.16
C LEU A 377 1.61 -13.87 -7.92
N SER A 378 0.53 -14.35 -8.52
CA SER A 378 -0.80 -13.84 -8.19
C SER A 378 -1.06 -14.07 -6.71
N PRO A 379 -1.88 -13.24 -6.03
CA PRO A 379 -2.12 -13.42 -4.61
C PRO A 379 -2.67 -14.82 -4.24
N GLY A 380 -3.37 -15.47 -5.17
CA GLY A 380 -3.79 -16.87 -4.98
C GLY A 380 -2.63 -17.87 -5.01
N GLU A 381 -1.64 -17.67 -5.89
CA GLU A 381 -0.44 -18.52 -5.94
C GLU A 381 0.39 -18.36 -4.66
N GLU A 382 0.43 -17.15 -4.08
CA GLU A 382 1.06 -16.90 -2.78
C GLU A 382 0.36 -17.64 -1.65
N VAL A 383 -0.98 -17.62 -1.63
CA VAL A 383 -1.76 -18.38 -0.65
C VAL A 383 -1.42 -19.86 -0.75
N VAL A 384 -1.35 -20.40 -1.97
CA VAL A 384 -1.01 -21.80 -2.21
C VAL A 384 0.45 -22.11 -1.82
N GLU A 385 1.40 -21.22 -2.11
CA GLU A 385 2.81 -21.37 -1.71
C GLU A 385 2.96 -21.37 -0.18
N VAL A 386 2.29 -20.44 0.51
CA VAL A 386 2.29 -20.39 1.99
C VAL A 386 1.65 -21.65 2.55
N LEU A 387 0.52 -22.09 2.00
CA LEU A 387 -0.17 -23.30 2.45
C LEU A 387 0.71 -24.55 2.30
N HIS A 388 1.43 -24.70 1.18
CA HIS A 388 2.30 -25.85 0.93
C HIS A 388 3.65 -25.80 1.67
N SER A 389 4.18 -24.60 1.93
CA SER A 389 5.42 -24.41 2.70
C SER A 389 5.22 -24.49 4.21
N SER A 390 3.97 -24.45 4.67
CA SER A 390 3.61 -24.58 6.08
C SER A 390 3.64 -26.05 6.52
N PRO A 391 4.07 -26.34 7.76
CA PRO A 391 3.92 -27.67 8.33
C PRO A 391 2.42 -28.04 8.39
N PRO A 392 2.08 -29.35 8.39
CA PRO A 392 0.71 -29.79 8.59
C PRO A 392 0.15 -29.19 9.88
N PHE A 393 -1.03 -28.58 9.80
CA PHE A 393 -1.65 -27.96 10.96
C PHE A 393 -2.19 -29.03 11.94
N ASP A 394 -1.93 -28.84 13.23
CA ASP A 394 -2.55 -29.62 14.29
C ASP A 394 -3.85 -28.95 14.74
N LEU A 395 -4.99 -29.57 14.42
CA LEU A 395 -6.30 -29.06 14.79
C LEU A 395 -6.52 -28.97 16.30
N GLU A 396 -5.89 -29.84 17.09
CA GLU A 396 -6.05 -29.81 18.55
C GLU A 396 -5.25 -28.65 19.16
N GLU A 397 -4.08 -28.34 18.62
CA GLU A 397 -3.32 -27.16 19.02
C GLU A 397 -4.07 -25.87 18.68
N LEU A 398 -4.64 -25.78 17.48
CA LEU A 398 -5.42 -24.62 17.05
C LEU A 398 -6.68 -24.43 17.92
N LYS A 399 -7.38 -25.52 18.28
CA LYS A 399 -8.50 -25.47 19.23
C LYS A 399 -8.08 -25.02 20.62
N LYS A 400 -6.87 -25.39 21.07
CA LYS A 400 -6.34 -24.90 22.34
C LYS A 400 -6.09 -23.38 22.28
N GLN A 401 -5.53 -22.88 21.18
CA GLN A 401 -5.32 -21.45 20.96
C GLN A 401 -6.65 -20.68 20.90
N GLN A 402 -7.71 -21.28 20.34
CA GLN A 402 -9.06 -20.69 20.33
C GLN A 402 -9.56 -20.30 21.74
N SER A 403 -9.24 -21.08 22.77
CA SER A 403 -9.65 -20.79 24.15
C SER A 403 -8.98 -19.56 24.77
N GLN A 404 -7.91 -19.06 24.13
CA GLN A 404 -7.07 -17.95 24.61
C GLN A 404 -7.19 -16.70 23.72
N LEU A 405 -8.16 -16.66 22.81
CA LEU A 405 -8.28 -15.56 21.87
C LEU A 405 -8.60 -14.23 22.59
N PRO A 406 -7.92 -13.13 22.21
CA PRO A 406 -8.30 -11.80 22.66
C PRO A 406 -9.72 -11.43 22.25
N GLN A 407 -10.28 -10.44 22.92
CA GLN A 407 -11.57 -9.84 22.55
C GLN A 407 -11.47 -9.16 21.17
N GLU A 408 -12.54 -9.28 20.37
CA GLU A 408 -12.67 -8.54 19.11
C GLU A 408 -12.95 -7.04 19.34
N ASP A 409 -12.64 -6.23 18.33
CA ASP A 409 -12.84 -4.78 18.37
C ASP A 409 -14.34 -4.43 18.19
N SER A 410 -14.75 -3.26 18.69
CA SER A 410 -16.14 -2.78 18.59
C SER A 410 -16.50 -2.35 17.17
N ASP A 411 -17.74 -2.61 16.76
CA ASP A 411 -18.31 -2.16 15.49
C ASP A 411 -18.88 -0.73 15.53
N SER A 412 -18.83 -0.05 16.68
CA SER A 412 -19.45 1.28 16.88
C SER A 412 -19.00 2.37 15.89
N TRP A 413 -17.83 2.21 15.25
CA TRP A 413 -17.34 3.14 14.24
C TRP A 413 -18.07 3.00 12.88
N LEU A 414 -18.82 1.92 12.65
CA LEU A 414 -19.66 1.74 11.47
C LEU A 414 -20.97 2.56 11.57
N ASP A 415 -21.40 2.89 12.79
CA ASP A 415 -22.61 3.66 13.03
C ASP A 415 -22.32 5.15 12.82
N VAL A 416 -22.43 5.62 11.58
CA VAL A 416 -22.38 7.06 11.28
C VAL A 416 -23.64 7.71 11.84
N THR A 417 -23.49 8.44 12.96
CA THR A 417 -24.56 9.21 13.60
C THR A 417 -24.62 10.63 13.11
#